data_AF-A0AAD8CI18-F1
#
_entry.id   AF-A0AAD8CI18-F1
#
_cell.length_a   1.000
_cell.length_b   1.000
_cell.length_c   1.000
_cell.angle_alpha   90.00
_cell.angle_beta   90.00
_cell.angle_gamma   90.00
#
_symmetry.space_group_name_H-M   'P 1'
#
loop_
_entity.id
_entity.type
_entity.pdbx_description
1 polymer ?
#
loop_
_entity_poly.entity_id
_entity_poly.type
_entity_poly.pdbx_seq_one_letter_code
_entity_poly.pdbx_strand_id
1 'polypeptide(L)'
;MPQRSLSHSRLSVPCSTRSSSAVGGKGEDSTVTMELITRRPLTLDLVNLRTGSGSGSGSSKGEVAAEITMPALGSPTLFKLRDRTLLTEEKRRLCGWALGIALFGIFLMILQTELCWFVCGKGSTSVFVVRLLISLSTVCLLGLLVAFHYKDIRVFMIDHSVVDWRIALTARRVLSISLELGVCALHPLPWVWLPGSWEDGEGMRRGADRNSTLPPPLACSLAAWELLPCFVMFLRLYLVHRALLLHSKTLLSASYRSIGSLNNIDFQFRFVLKVLMNTHPGRTLLAFIICFWLTASWLLTLCERQSEASVGRMEDTMWLIAITFLTIGYGDITPQTTCGKTVCLLTGVMGVGCTAMLVAVVAKNLSLSKAEKHVHQFMMDIKHTKKIRSAAANVLRECWLLHRSGRDNRENRRNQRRLLEAIRVFRKARLKQRKLRDHANEMVDLSKLQVMMCDLNGNWSSSYKALEQRIGSMEQKMDELSRAFQKTSQLISRAVQHRARDNSVA
;
A
#
# COMPACT_ATOMS: atom_id res chain seq x y z
N MET A 1 69.51 -20.48 50.06
CA MET A 1 70.56 -20.28 49.03
C MET A 1 70.45 -21.43 48.03
N PRO A 2 70.51 -21.23 46.70
CA PRO A 2 71.02 -20.05 45.98
C PRO A 2 69.95 -19.26 45.21
N GLN A 3 70.30 -18.01 44.94
CA GLN A 3 69.65 -17.05 44.04
C GLN A 3 69.87 -17.44 42.57
N ARG A 4 68.91 -17.14 41.69
CA ARG A 4 69.21 -16.75 40.30
C ARG A 4 68.18 -15.75 39.79
N SER A 5 68.73 -14.66 39.28
CA SER A 5 68.13 -13.40 38.88
C SER A 5 67.41 -13.45 37.53
N LEU A 6 66.46 -12.53 37.39
CA LEU A 6 65.77 -12.13 36.17
C LEU A 6 66.73 -11.82 35.01
N SER A 7 66.35 -12.25 33.80
CA SER A 7 66.67 -11.51 32.58
C SER A 7 65.44 -11.53 31.64
N HIS A 8 65.12 -10.34 31.15
CA HIS A 8 64.00 -10.04 30.28
C HIS A 8 64.17 -10.69 28.90
N SER A 9 63.08 -11.19 28.32
CA SER A 9 62.96 -11.37 26.88
C SER A 9 61.54 -10.99 26.47
N ARG A 10 61.41 -9.78 25.91
CA ARG A 10 60.18 -9.30 25.25
C ARG A 10 60.00 -10.11 23.98
N LEU A 11 58.91 -10.88 23.89
CA LEU A 11 58.44 -11.40 22.61
C LEU A 11 57.51 -10.36 21.97
N SER A 12 57.99 -9.87 20.84
CA SER A 12 57.42 -8.88 19.94
C SER A 12 56.08 -9.34 19.36
N VAL A 13 55.08 -8.48 19.48
CA VAL A 13 53.86 -8.50 18.68
C VAL A 13 54.20 -7.89 17.32
N PRO A 14 53.99 -8.57 16.18
CA PRO A 14 54.16 -7.92 14.89
C PRO A 14 53.01 -6.93 14.67
N CYS A 15 53.34 -5.65 14.82
CA CYS A 15 52.54 -4.53 14.36
C CYS A 15 52.70 -4.46 12.83
N SER A 16 51.72 -4.96 12.07
CA SER A 16 51.66 -4.68 10.64
C SER A 16 51.07 -3.29 10.45
N THR A 17 51.98 -2.34 10.23
CA THR A 17 51.72 -1.05 9.60
C THR A 17 51.01 -1.26 8.26
N ARG A 18 49.84 -0.66 8.07
CA ARG A 18 49.24 -0.50 6.75
C ARG A 18 49.54 0.92 6.31
N SER A 19 50.52 1.03 5.42
CA SER A 19 50.94 2.29 4.80
C SER A 19 49.84 2.82 3.88
N SER A 20 49.54 4.10 4.06
CA SER A 20 48.84 4.92 3.08
C SER A 20 49.62 4.94 1.78
N SER A 21 49.00 4.53 0.69
CA SER A 21 49.35 4.96 -0.65
C SER A 21 48.05 5.29 -1.38
N ALA A 22 47.84 6.58 -1.57
CA ALA A 22 46.81 7.14 -2.40
C ALA A 22 47.20 6.93 -3.86
N VAL A 23 46.41 6.15 -4.60
CA VAL A 23 46.30 6.25 -6.06
C VAL A 23 44.81 6.14 -6.37
N GLY A 24 44.26 7.21 -6.93
CA GLY A 24 42.86 7.33 -7.29
C GLY A 24 42.51 6.40 -8.45
N GLY A 25 41.40 5.67 -8.27
CA GLY A 25 40.69 4.94 -9.30
C GLY A 25 39.23 4.90 -8.89
N LYS A 26 38.42 5.74 -9.53
CA LYS A 26 36.95 5.75 -9.39
C LYS A 26 36.41 4.38 -9.82
N GLY A 27 35.89 3.62 -8.86
CA GLY A 27 35.02 2.47 -9.07
C GLY A 27 33.74 2.72 -8.30
N GLU A 28 32.69 3.09 -9.02
CA GLU A 28 31.34 3.26 -8.49
C GLU A 28 30.75 1.89 -8.13
N ASP A 29 30.59 1.62 -6.84
CA ASP A 29 29.74 0.54 -6.34
C ASP A 29 28.28 0.90 -6.62
N SER A 30 27.69 0.19 -7.59
CA SER A 30 26.26 0.24 -7.91
C SER A 30 25.44 -0.50 -6.86
N THR A 31 25.32 0.07 -5.67
CA THR A 31 24.14 -0.13 -4.83
C THR A 31 22.96 0.52 -5.51
N VAL A 32 22.01 -0.28 -6.01
CA VAL A 32 20.70 0.17 -6.48
C VAL A 32 19.88 0.65 -5.28
N THR A 33 20.24 1.81 -4.75
CA THR A 33 19.30 2.71 -4.09
C THR A 33 18.57 3.43 -5.20
N MET A 34 17.29 3.11 -5.40
CA MET A 34 16.45 3.90 -6.30
C MET A 34 16.15 5.24 -5.61
N GLU A 35 17.11 6.17 -5.67
CA GLU A 35 16.81 7.58 -5.51
C GLU A 35 15.87 7.97 -6.63
N LEU A 36 14.62 8.25 -6.27
CA LEU A 36 13.64 8.79 -7.18
C LEU A 36 14.06 10.23 -7.48
N ILE A 37 14.81 10.41 -8.56
CA ILE A 37 15.07 11.71 -9.17
C ILE A 37 13.72 12.38 -9.38
N THR A 38 13.51 13.47 -8.65
CA THR A 38 12.42 14.42 -8.82
C THR A 38 12.57 15.07 -10.20
N ARG A 39 12.20 14.34 -11.26
CA ARG A 39 11.94 14.96 -12.56
C ARG A 39 10.67 15.78 -12.38
N ARG A 40 10.85 17.10 -12.36
CA ARG A 40 9.78 18.09 -12.51
C ARG A 40 8.83 17.61 -13.62
N PRO A 41 7.50 17.70 -13.45
CA PRO A 41 6.59 17.43 -14.55
C PRO A 41 6.90 18.41 -15.68
N LEU A 42 7.10 17.89 -16.89
CA LEU A 42 7.16 18.68 -18.11
C LEU A 42 5.85 19.48 -18.23
N THR A 43 5.90 20.75 -17.80
CA THR A 43 4.92 21.76 -18.15
C THR A 43 5.11 22.06 -19.62
N LEU A 44 4.20 21.55 -20.44
CA LEU A 44 4.12 21.85 -21.85
C LEU A 44 3.44 23.23 -21.98
N ASP A 45 4.20 24.29 -21.67
CA ASP A 45 3.79 25.67 -21.96
C ASP A 45 3.97 25.90 -23.46
N LEU A 46 2.88 25.77 -24.20
CA LEU A 46 2.83 26.16 -25.61
C LEU A 46 2.65 27.69 -25.66
N VAL A 47 3.76 28.41 -25.71
CA VAL A 47 3.79 29.84 -26.05
C VAL A 47 3.32 30.00 -27.50
N ASN A 48 2.31 30.85 -27.69
CA ASN A 48 1.74 31.27 -28.97
C ASN A 48 2.83 31.69 -29.97
N LEU A 49 2.95 30.97 -31.09
CA LEU A 49 3.64 31.45 -32.29
C LEU A 49 2.65 32.19 -33.17
N ARG A 50 2.79 33.52 -33.13
CA ARG A 50 2.09 34.51 -33.92
C ARG A 50 2.59 34.43 -35.37
N THR A 51 1.65 34.38 -36.30
CA THR A 51 1.88 34.52 -37.75
C THR A 51 2.59 35.83 -38.07
N GLY A 52 3.72 35.75 -38.79
CA GLY A 52 4.47 36.91 -39.26
C GLY A 52 5.25 36.57 -40.53
N SER A 53 4.70 37.01 -41.66
CA SER A 53 5.30 37.03 -42.99
C SER A 53 6.55 37.92 -43.03
N GLY A 54 7.60 37.50 -43.73
CA GLY A 54 8.78 38.33 -44.01
C GLY A 54 9.83 37.63 -44.87
N SER A 55 9.95 38.07 -46.12
CA SER A 55 10.96 37.66 -47.11
C SER A 55 12.37 38.11 -46.74
N GLY A 56 13.40 37.36 -47.15
CA GLY A 56 14.78 37.88 -47.18
C GLY A 56 15.82 36.82 -47.54
N SER A 57 16.50 37.05 -48.66
CA SER A 57 17.53 36.26 -49.34
C SER A 57 18.82 36.00 -48.55
N GLY A 58 19.57 34.95 -48.91
CA GLY A 58 21.04 34.97 -48.75
C GLY A 58 21.77 33.63 -48.61
N SER A 59 22.19 33.08 -49.75
CA SER A 59 23.48 32.41 -50.02
C SER A 59 24.05 31.30 -49.11
N SER A 60 24.05 30.07 -49.68
CA SER A 60 25.18 29.12 -49.81
C SER A 60 26.10 28.82 -48.61
N LYS A 61 26.07 27.56 -48.14
CA LYS A 61 27.18 26.59 -48.30
C LYS A 61 26.72 25.23 -47.78
N GLY A 62 27.10 24.18 -48.52
CA GLY A 62 26.58 22.84 -48.36
C GLY A 62 27.12 22.10 -47.14
N GLU A 63 26.28 21.24 -46.60
CA GLU A 63 26.69 20.03 -45.90
C GLU A 63 25.58 18.99 -46.12
N VAL A 64 25.99 17.81 -46.60
CA VAL A 64 25.11 16.67 -46.84
C VAL A 64 24.69 16.12 -45.47
N ALA A 65 23.65 16.71 -44.89
CA ALA A 65 22.93 16.11 -43.78
C ALA A 65 21.89 15.17 -44.37
N ALA A 66 22.10 13.86 -44.20
CA ALA A 66 21.06 12.87 -44.39
C ALA A 66 19.84 13.31 -43.58
N GLU A 67 18.80 13.75 -44.28
CA GLU A 67 17.50 14.01 -43.71
C GLU A 67 16.98 12.66 -43.22
N ILE A 68 17.22 12.35 -41.95
CA ILE A 68 16.34 11.45 -41.21
C ILE A 68 15.02 12.22 -41.16
N THR A 69 14.23 12.08 -42.22
CA THR A 69 12.81 12.39 -42.20
C THR A 69 12.26 11.53 -41.07
N MET A 70 12.16 12.11 -39.86
CA MET A 70 11.35 11.53 -38.82
C MET A 70 9.98 11.35 -39.45
N PRO A 71 9.45 10.12 -39.54
CA PRO A 71 8.10 9.96 -40.02
C PRO A 71 7.25 10.84 -39.11
N ALA A 72 6.40 11.68 -39.70
CA ALA A 72 5.37 12.41 -38.99
C ALA A 72 4.48 11.39 -38.26
N LEU A 73 4.93 10.93 -37.10
CA LEU A 73 4.26 9.95 -36.25
C LEU A 73 3.20 10.66 -35.41
N GLY A 74 2.52 11.65 -35.98
CA GLY A 74 1.25 12.18 -35.50
C GLY A 74 0.12 11.26 -35.96
N SER A 75 0.29 9.96 -35.78
CA SER A 75 -0.69 8.96 -36.22
C SER A 75 -1.86 8.93 -35.22
N PRO A 76 -3.11 8.66 -35.64
CA PRO A 76 -4.36 8.77 -34.87
C PRO A 76 -4.38 8.14 -33.46
N THR A 77 -3.40 7.32 -33.12
CA THR A 77 -3.16 6.72 -31.80
C THR A 77 -2.83 7.77 -30.72
N LEU A 78 -2.01 8.78 -31.02
CA LEU A 78 -1.66 9.83 -30.06
C LEU A 78 -2.85 10.71 -29.69
N PHE A 79 -3.70 11.01 -30.68
CA PHE A 79 -4.94 11.77 -30.45
C PHE A 79 -5.90 10.98 -29.55
N LYS A 80 -6.07 9.67 -29.80
CA LYS A 80 -6.88 8.78 -28.95
C LYS A 80 -6.36 8.71 -27.50
N LEU A 81 -5.04 8.69 -27.31
CA LEU A 81 -4.44 8.69 -25.97
C LEU A 81 -4.67 10.02 -25.25
N ARG A 82 -4.57 11.15 -25.94
CA ARG A 82 -4.88 12.49 -25.39
C ARG A 82 -6.34 12.63 -25.02
N ASP A 83 -7.25 12.18 -25.87
CA ASP A 83 -8.69 12.21 -25.59
C ASP A 83 -9.03 11.31 -24.40
N ARG A 84 -8.41 10.14 -24.29
CA ARG A 84 -8.58 9.24 -23.15
C ARG A 84 -8.15 9.89 -21.83
N THR A 85 -7.01 10.57 -21.80
CA THR A 85 -6.52 11.23 -20.58
C THR A 85 -7.42 12.40 -20.19
N LEU A 86 -7.85 13.21 -21.16
CA LEU A 86 -8.82 14.29 -20.95
C LEU A 86 -10.14 13.77 -20.38
N LEU A 87 -10.73 12.75 -21.01
CA LEU A 87 -11.99 12.14 -20.55
C LEU A 87 -11.89 11.53 -19.15
N THR A 88 -10.73 10.96 -18.80
CA THR A 88 -10.47 10.42 -17.46
C THR A 88 -10.40 11.54 -16.42
N GLU A 89 -9.78 12.68 -16.74
CA GLU A 89 -9.72 13.83 -15.86
C GLU A 89 -11.10 14.49 -15.68
N GLU A 90 -11.89 14.61 -16.75
CA GLU A 90 -13.27 15.10 -16.68
C GLU A 90 -14.15 14.17 -15.85
N LYS A 91 -14.04 12.84 -16.05
CA LYS A 91 -14.75 11.82 -15.24
C LYS A 91 -14.41 11.96 -13.76
N ARG A 92 -13.13 12.21 -13.43
CA ARG A 92 -12.67 12.48 -12.06
C ARG A 92 -13.34 13.73 -11.48
N ARG A 93 -13.37 14.84 -12.24
CA ARG A 93 -14.03 16.08 -11.80
C ARG A 93 -15.52 15.87 -11.56
N LEU A 94 -16.22 15.21 -12.48
CA LEU A 94 -17.64 14.86 -12.32
C LEU A 94 -17.90 14.02 -11.07
N CYS A 95 -17.04 13.04 -10.79
CA CYS A 95 -17.14 12.23 -9.58
C CYS A 95 -16.95 13.06 -8.30
N GLY A 96 -16.05 14.05 -8.31
CA GLY A 96 -15.85 14.98 -7.20
C GLY A 96 -17.07 15.88 -6.97
N TRP A 97 -17.64 16.44 -8.04
CA TRP A 97 -18.88 17.22 -7.96
C TRP A 97 -20.06 16.37 -7.48
N ALA A 98 -20.22 15.15 -8.00
CA ALA A 98 -21.27 14.23 -7.58
C ALA A 98 -21.16 13.89 -6.09
N LEU A 99 -19.94 13.64 -5.58
CA LEU A 99 -19.72 13.45 -4.16
C LEU A 99 -20.10 14.70 -3.36
N GLY A 100 -19.66 15.89 -3.79
CA GLY A 100 -19.99 17.15 -3.12
C GLY A 100 -21.49 17.39 -3.00
N ILE A 101 -22.24 17.18 -4.09
CA ILE A 101 -23.69 17.33 -4.11
C ILE A 101 -24.39 16.24 -3.28
N ALA A 102 -23.90 15.00 -3.29
CA ALA A 102 -24.44 13.93 -2.45
C ALA A 102 -24.25 14.23 -0.96
N LEU A 103 -23.07 14.70 -0.54
CA LEU A 103 -22.81 15.11 0.84
C LEU A 103 -23.66 16.32 1.23
N PHE A 104 -23.85 17.28 0.33
CA PHE A 104 -24.74 18.41 0.56
C PHE A 104 -26.20 17.96 0.72
N GLY A 105 -26.68 17.02 -0.08
CA GLY A 105 -28.01 16.43 0.06
C GLY A 105 -28.20 15.70 1.39
N ILE A 106 -27.20 14.93 1.84
CA ILE A 106 -27.20 14.30 3.18
C ILE A 106 -27.23 15.38 4.26
N PHE A 107 -26.39 16.42 4.17
CA PHE A 107 -26.39 17.52 5.13
C PHE A 107 -27.76 18.22 5.23
N LEU A 108 -28.37 18.56 4.08
CA LEU A 108 -29.71 19.15 4.06
C LEU A 108 -30.77 18.22 4.63
N MET A 109 -30.64 16.91 4.43
CA MET A 109 -31.54 15.92 5.04
C MET A 109 -31.35 15.86 6.56
N ILE A 110 -30.11 15.90 7.07
CA ILE A 110 -29.85 16.01 8.52
C ILE A 110 -30.49 17.29 9.07
N LEU A 111 -30.26 18.41 8.39
CA LEU A 111 -30.82 19.71 8.74
C LEU A 111 -32.36 19.68 8.72
N GLN A 112 -32.98 19.02 7.73
CA GLN A 112 -34.43 18.83 7.68
C GLN A 112 -34.92 18.07 8.92
N THR A 113 -34.24 16.98 9.29
CA THR A 113 -34.65 16.15 10.44
C THR A 113 -34.51 16.87 11.78
N GLU A 114 -33.54 17.77 11.92
CA GLU A 114 -33.43 18.64 13.11
C GLU A 114 -34.45 19.78 13.09
N LEU A 115 -34.64 20.45 11.94
CA LEU A 115 -35.62 21.53 11.81
C LEU A 115 -37.05 21.07 12.05
N CYS A 116 -37.42 19.87 11.59
CA CYS A 116 -38.74 19.29 11.84
C CYS A 116 -38.99 19.01 13.33
N TRP A 117 -37.93 18.78 14.11
CA TRP A 117 -38.02 18.55 15.55
C TRP A 117 -38.16 19.88 16.33
N PHE A 118 -37.37 20.90 15.98
CA PHE A 118 -37.36 22.18 16.70
C PHE A 118 -38.51 23.12 16.31
N VAL A 119 -38.89 23.16 15.03
CA VAL A 119 -39.87 24.11 14.50
C VAL A 119 -41.17 23.36 14.20
N CYS A 120 -41.87 22.93 15.26
CA CYS A 120 -43.20 22.33 15.19
C CYS A 120 -44.28 23.36 14.84
N GLY A 121 -44.23 23.90 13.62
CA GLY A 121 -45.32 24.64 12.99
C GLY A 121 -45.70 23.98 11.68
N LYS A 122 -46.87 23.34 11.61
CA LYS A 122 -47.45 22.80 10.38
C LYS A 122 -47.45 23.91 9.31
N GLY A 123 -46.62 23.75 8.27
CA GLY A 123 -46.58 24.69 7.14
C GLY A 123 -45.51 25.80 7.20
N SER A 124 -44.49 25.69 8.05
CA SER A 124 -43.36 26.64 7.98
C SER A 124 -42.70 26.58 6.59
N THR A 125 -42.62 27.73 5.93
CA THR A 125 -41.96 27.90 4.62
C THR A 125 -40.53 27.36 4.62
N SER A 126 -39.85 27.41 5.76
CA SER A 126 -38.48 26.91 5.94
C SER A 126 -38.33 25.41 5.66
N VAL A 127 -39.22 24.55 6.19
CA VAL A 127 -39.17 23.10 5.99
C VAL A 127 -39.47 22.75 4.53
N PHE A 128 -40.41 23.46 3.90
CA PHE A 128 -40.72 23.30 2.49
C PHE A 128 -39.52 23.68 1.59
N VAL A 129 -38.87 24.81 1.87
CA VAL A 129 -37.66 25.25 1.15
C VAL A 129 -36.53 24.23 1.26
N VAL A 130 -36.28 23.66 2.45
CA VAL A 130 -35.25 22.63 2.63
C VAL A 130 -35.57 21.36 1.83
N ARG A 131 -36.84 20.90 1.83
CA ARG A 131 -37.28 19.75 1.02
C ARG A 131 -37.12 19.99 -0.48
N LEU A 132 -37.41 21.20 -0.95
CA LEU A 132 -37.18 21.60 -2.35
C LEU A 132 -35.69 21.57 -2.70
N LEU A 133 -34.83 22.09 -1.82
CA LEU A 133 -33.37 22.07 -2.01
C LEU A 133 -32.82 20.64 -2.04
N ILE A 134 -33.33 19.75 -1.20
CA ILE A 134 -32.97 18.32 -1.24
C ILE A 134 -33.32 17.74 -2.61
N SER A 135 -34.54 17.99 -3.09
CA SER A 135 -35.00 17.50 -4.39
C SER A 135 -34.16 18.03 -5.54
N LEU A 136 -33.87 19.33 -5.56
CA LEU A 136 -33.00 19.96 -6.55
C LEU A 136 -31.59 19.36 -6.52
N SER A 137 -31.03 19.13 -5.33
CA SER A 137 -29.72 18.48 -5.18
C SER A 137 -29.72 17.05 -5.71
N THR A 138 -30.82 16.30 -5.56
CA THR A 138 -30.94 14.94 -6.10
C THR A 138 -31.04 14.92 -7.61
N VAL A 139 -31.81 15.82 -8.22
CA VAL A 139 -31.90 15.95 -9.69
C VAL A 139 -30.54 16.31 -10.28
N CYS A 140 -29.83 17.26 -9.64
CA CYS A 140 -28.47 17.61 -10.05
C CYS A 140 -27.51 16.42 -9.91
N LEU A 141 -27.59 15.66 -8.81
CA LEU A 141 -26.81 14.44 -8.60
C LEU A 141 -27.08 13.39 -9.70
N LEU A 142 -28.34 13.15 -10.04
CA LEU A 142 -28.72 12.22 -11.11
C LEU A 142 -28.16 12.66 -12.46
N GLY A 143 -28.23 13.96 -12.78
CA GLY A 143 -27.62 14.52 -13.98
C GLY A 143 -26.09 14.28 -14.03
N LEU A 144 -25.39 14.50 -12.91
CA LEU A 144 -23.95 14.24 -12.81
C LEU A 144 -23.61 12.74 -12.92
N LEU A 145 -24.45 11.85 -12.38
CA LEU A 145 -24.28 10.40 -12.51
C LEU A 145 -24.46 9.93 -13.95
N VAL A 146 -25.47 10.44 -14.65
CA VAL A 146 -25.66 10.17 -16.09
C VAL A 146 -24.46 10.67 -16.89
N ALA A 147 -23.99 11.89 -16.63
CA ALA A 147 -22.80 12.44 -17.27
C ALA A 147 -21.54 11.59 -16.99
N PHE A 148 -21.38 11.10 -15.75
CA PHE A 148 -20.30 10.21 -15.36
C PHE A 148 -20.32 8.90 -16.14
N HIS A 149 -21.47 8.24 -16.21
CA HIS A 149 -21.64 6.97 -16.94
C HIS A 149 -21.47 7.14 -18.45
N TYR A 150 -21.93 8.27 -19.00
CA TYR A 150 -21.66 8.62 -20.40
C TYR A 150 -20.15 8.70 -20.68
N LYS A 151 -19.39 9.40 -19.83
CA LYS A 151 -17.93 9.49 -19.97
C LYS A 151 -17.24 8.14 -19.77
N ASP A 152 -17.73 7.29 -18.86
CA ASP A 152 -17.20 5.94 -18.65
C ASP A 152 -17.38 5.05 -19.89
N ILE A 153 -18.57 5.08 -20.50
CA ILE A 153 -18.86 4.35 -21.76
C ILE A 153 -17.96 4.87 -22.88
N ARG A 154 -17.75 6.19 -22.98
CA ARG A 154 -16.85 6.78 -23.98
C ARG A 154 -15.39 6.34 -23.80
N VAL A 155 -14.90 6.27 -22.56
CA VAL A 155 -13.56 5.73 -22.28
C VAL A 155 -13.47 4.25 -22.68
N PHE A 156 -14.50 3.46 -22.36
CA PHE A 156 -14.55 2.04 -22.75
C PHE A 156 -14.53 1.83 -24.27
N MET A 157 -15.26 2.66 -25.02
CA MET A 157 -15.26 2.65 -26.48
C MET A 157 -13.88 2.96 -27.06
N ILE A 158 -13.16 3.94 -26.50
CA ILE A 158 -11.80 4.30 -26.93
C ILE A 158 -10.82 3.14 -26.65
N ASP A 159 -10.95 2.51 -25.48
CA ASP A 159 -10.08 1.40 -25.07
C ASP A 159 -10.24 0.15 -25.95
N HIS A 160 -11.46 -0.14 -26.42
CA HIS A 160 -11.76 -1.29 -27.27
C HIS A 160 -11.88 -0.94 -28.76
N SER A 161 -11.63 0.32 -29.14
CA SER A 161 -11.81 0.84 -30.51
C SER A 161 -13.18 0.56 -31.14
N VAL A 162 -14.23 0.50 -30.31
CA VAL A 162 -15.61 0.23 -30.75
C VAL A 162 -16.28 1.54 -31.15
N VAL A 163 -16.87 1.59 -32.34
CA VAL A 163 -17.54 2.79 -32.89
C VAL A 163 -18.97 2.94 -32.33
N ASP A 164 -19.69 1.83 -32.17
CA ASP A 164 -21.07 1.84 -31.71
C ASP A 164 -21.19 1.73 -30.19
N TRP A 165 -21.80 2.74 -29.57
CA TRP A 165 -22.07 2.77 -28.13
C TRP A 165 -22.98 1.63 -27.64
N ARG A 166 -23.81 1.07 -28.54
CA ARG A 166 -24.71 -0.06 -28.25
C ARG A 166 -23.92 -1.33 -27.89
N ILE A 167 -22.80 -1.57 -28.55
CA ILE A 167 -21.93 -2.73 -28.28
C ILE A 167 -21.20 -2.55 -26.94
N ALA A 168 -20.94 -1.30 -26.53
CA ALA A 168 -20.36 -0.97 -25.23
C ALA A 168 -21.33 -1.09 -24.04
N LEU A 169 -22.64 -1.27 -24.30
CA LEU A 169 -23.69 -1.39 -23.29
C LEU A 169 -24.14 -2.83 -23.10
N THR A 170 -23.47 -3.53 -22.18
CA THR A 170 -23.90 -4.85 -21.73
C THR A 170 -25.12 -4.74 -20.80
N ALA A 171 -26.04 -5.72 -20.83
CA ALA A 171 -27.21 -5.77 -19.94
C ALA A 171 -26.85 -5.62 -18.45
N ARG A 172 -25.76 -6.26 -18.00
CA ARG A 172 -25.24 -6.13 -16.63
C ARG A 172 -24.85 -4.69 -16.27
N ARG A 173 -24.26 -3.96 -17.22
CA ARG A 173 -23.87 -2.55 -17.03
C ARG A 173 -25.11 -1.66 -16.97
N VAL A 174 -26.09 -1.88 -17.86
CA VAL A 174 -27.38 -1.16 -17.83
C VAL A 174 -28.09 -1.38 -16.50
N LEU A 175 -28.18 -2.63 -16.03
CA LEU A 175 -28.81 -2.96 -14.75
C LEU A 175 -28.09 -2.31 -13.56
N SER A 176 -26.75 -2.25 -13.59
CA SER A 176 -25.98 -1.56 -12.55
C SER A 176 -26.21 -0.06 -12.57
N ILE A 177 -26.29 0.56 -13.76
CA ILE A 177 -26.56 2.00 -13.91
C ILE A 177 -27.99 2.31 -13.44
N SER A 178 -28.97 1.49 -13.81
CA SER A 178 -30.37 1.69 -13.41
C SER A 178 -30.56 1.54 -11.91
N LEU A 179 -29.89 0.56 -11.28
CA LEU A 179 -29.91 0.40 -9.82
C LEU A 179 -29.28 1.61 -9.13
N GLU A 180 -28.15 2.09 -9.65
CA GLU A 180 -27.47 3.25 -9.10
C GLU A 180 -28.34 4.52 -9.17
N LEU A 181 -28.93 4.77 -10.34
CA LEU A 181 -29.86 5.89 -10.52
C LEU A 181 -31.11 5.73 -9.63
N GLY A 182 -31.64 4.52 -9.49
CA GLY A 182 -32.77 4.23 -8.61
C GLY A 182 -32.46 4.53 -7.14
N VAL A 183 -31.32 4.07 -6.64
CA VAL A 183 -30.85 4.37 -5.27
C VAL A 183 -30.68 5.89 -5.06
N CYS A 184 -30.12 6.60 -6.03
CA CYS A 184 -29.94 8.05 -5.93
C CYS A 184 -31.22 8.87 -6.17
N ALA A 185 -32.24 8.29 -6.80
CA ALA A 185 -33.53 8.93 -7.03
C ALA A 185 -34.45 8.88 -5.80
N LEU A 186 -34.30 7.88 -4.94
CA LEU A 186 -35.06 7.77 -3.70
C LEU A 186 -34.65 8.88 -2.72
N HIS A 187 -35.59 9.78 -2.43
CA HIS A 187 -35.49 10.88 -1.48
C HIS A 187 -36.87 11.25 -0.93
N PRO A 188 -36.96 11.88 0.26
CA PRO A 188 -38.23 12.40 0.74
C PRO A 188 -38.72 13.51 -0.20
N LEU A 189 -39.81 13.23 -0.93
CA LEU A 189 -40.32 14.10 -1.98
C LEU A 189 -41.23 15.20 -1.41
N PRO A 190 -41.11 16.47 -1.86
CA PRO A 190 -41.89 17.59 -1.34
C PRO A 190 -43.39 17.48 -1.62
N TRP A 191 -43.76 16.78 -2.69
CA TRP A 191 -45.12 16.74 -3.21
C TRP A 191 -46.13 16.07 -2.28
N VAL A 192 -45.66 15.22 -1.36
CA VAL A 192 -46.53 14.47 -0.41
C VAL A 192 -47.19 15.43 0.60
N TRP A 193 -46.68 16.66 0.73
CA TRP A 193 -47.12 17.64 1.72
C TRP A 193 -47.57 18.97 1.10
N LEU A 194 -47.98 18.96 -0.18
CA LEU A 194 -48.70 20.10 -0.74
C LEU A 194 -49.96 20.35 0.10
N PRO A 195 -50.25 21.61 0.50
CA PRO A 195 -51.48 21.94 1.20
C PRO A 195 -52.67 21.51 0.32
N GLY A 196 -53.40 20.47 0.74
CA GLY A 196 -54.59 19.96 0.03
C GLY A 196 -54.51 18.52 -0.52
N SER A 197 -53.44 17.75 -0.31
CA SER A 197 -53.37 16.36 -0.81
C SER A 197 -53.81 15.26 0.18
N TRP A 198 -54.07 15.59 1.45
CA TRP A 198 -54.44 14.64 2.51
C TRP A 198 -55.53 15.17 3.47
N GLU A 199 -56.58 15.81 2.96
CA GLU A 199 -57.76 16.10 3.82
C GLU A 199 -58.73 14.91 3.99
N ASP A 200 -58.61 13.80 3.23
CA ASP A 200 -59.65 12.75 3.22
C ASP A 200 -59.26 11.37 3.81
N GLY A 201 -58.19 11.28 4.63
CA GLY A 201 -57.71 9.98 5.15
C GLY A 201 -58.00 9.66 6.62
N GLU A 202 -58.08 10.66 7.51
CA GLU A 202 -58.14 10.45 8.97
C GLU A 202 -59.48 10.85 9.61
N GLY A 203 -60.58 10.75 8.84
CA GLY A 203 -61.94 10.98 9.33
C GLY A 203 -62.54 9.86 10.19
N MET A 204 -61.93 8.65 10.23
CA MET A 204 -62.61 7.45 10.76
C MET A 204 -62.14 6.97 12.16
N ARG A 205 -61.41 7.79 12.93
CA ARG A 205 -61.04 7.44 14.33
C ARG A 205 -61.31 8.54 15.37
N ARG A 206 -62.17 9.52 15.09
CA ARG A 206 -62.72 10.41 16.14
C ARG A 206 -63.96 9.78 16.76
N GLY A 207 -63.74 8.80 17.62
CA GLY A 207 -64.81 8.10 18.33
C GLY A 207 -64.31 7.38 19.58
N ALA A 208 -63.37 7.95 20.32
CA ALA A 208 -63.07 7.53 21.69
C ALA A 208 -62.39 8.68 22.46
N ASP A 209 -62.99 9.03 23.59
CA ASP A 209 -62.40 9.65 24.77
C ASP A 209 -62.02 11.14 24.72
N ARG A 210 -63.06 11.98 24.88
CA ARG A 210 -62.96 13.28 25.56
C ARG A 210 -62.78 13.03 27.06
N ASN A 211 -61.55 13.00 27.59
CA ASN A 211 -61.21 13.40 28.98
C ASN A 211 -59.74 13.16 29.37
N SER A 212 -58.80 13.70 28.59
CA SER A 212 -57.41 13.80 29.06
C SER A 212 -56.78 15.11 28.58
N THR A 213 -56.59 16.03 29.53
CA THR A 213 -55.83 17.28 29.41
C THR A 213 -54.33 17.00 29.34
N LEU A 214 -53.87 16.51 28.19
CA LEU A 214 -52.47 16.56 27.76
C LEU A 214 -52.46 17.02 26.30
N PRO A 215 -51.62 18.00 25.90
CA PRO A 215 -51.54 18.40 24.51
C PRO A 215 -51.06 17.19 23.68
N PRO A 216 -51.65 16.88 22.52
CA PRO A 216 -51.21 15.74 21.72
C PRO A 216 -49.89 16.07 21.01
N PRO A 217 -48.76 15.40 21.30
CA PRO A 217 -47.55 15.51 20.48
C PRO A 217 -47.54 14.47 19.36
N LEU A 218 -48.71 14.05 18.87
CA LEU A 218 -48.88 12.87 18.00
C LEU A 218 -49.07 13.22 16.52
N ALA A 219 -48.52 14.33 16.03
CA ALA A 219 -48.59 14.71 14.61
C ALA A 219 -47.22 14.94 13.93
N CYS A 220 -46.10 14.74 14.65
CA CYS A 220 -44.75 14.83 14.09
C CYS A 220 -43.99 13.49 14.18
N SER A 221 -44.71 12.35 14.21
CA SER A 221 -44.06 11.07 13.93
C SER A 221 -43.77 11.04 12.44
N LEU A 222 -42.48 11.05 12.07
CA LEU A 222 -42.04 10.76 10.72
C LEU A 222 -42.68 9.42 10.35
N ALA A 223 -43.68 9.40 9.46
CA ALA A 223 -44.37 8.17 9.11
C ALA A 223 -43.35 7.10 8.72
N ALA A 224 -43.57 5.83 9.06
CA ALA A 224 -42.64 4.72 8.77
C ALA A 224 -42.13 4.72 7.31
N TRP A 225 -42.95 5.21 6.39
CA TRP A 225 -42.66 5.39 4.97
C TRP A 225 -41.61 6.48 4.65
N GLU A 226 -41.39 7.46 5.51
CA GLU A 226 -40.37 8.51 5.34
C GLU A 226 -38.98 8.06 5.84
N LEU A 227 -38.89 6.99 6.64
CA LEU A 227 -37.61 6.47 7.14
C LEU A 227 -36.80 5.74 6.08
N LEU A 228 -37.45 4.92 5.25
CA LEU A 228 -36.77 4.14 4.21
C LEU A 228 -35.99 5.06 3.22
N PRO A 229 -36.55 6.16 2.71
CA PRO A 229 -35.80 7.16 1.93
C PRO A 229 -34.61 7.78 2.66
N CYS A 230 -34.70 7.98 3.99
CA CYS A 230 -33.59 8.47 4.79
C CYS A 230 -32.45 7.44 4.88
N PHE A 231 -32.74 6.15 5.06
CA PHE A 231 -31.71 5.10 4.96
C PHE A 231 -31.06 5.07 3.58
N VAL A 232 -31.85 5.21 2.52
CA VAL A 232 -31.35 5.22 1.14
C VAL A 232 -30.48 6.45 0.85
N MET A 233 -30.71 7.58 1.53
CA MET A 233 -29.81 8.74 1.49
C MET A 233 -28.40 8.43 2.00
N PHE A 234 -28.25 7.63 3.06
CA PHE A 234 -26.92 7.18 3.53
C PHE A 234 -26.28 6.17 2.61
N LEU A 235 -27.08 5.39 1.87
CA LEU A 235 -26.54 4.48 0.88
C LEU A 235 -25.68 5.24 -0.13
N ARG A 236 -26.00 6.51 -0.43
CA ARG A 236 -25.20 7.42 -1.29
C ARG A 236 -23.76 7.60 -0.84
N LEU A 237 -23.39 7.27 0.40
CA LEU A 237 -21.99 7.23 0.85
C LEU A 237 -21.13 6.23 0.05
N TYR A 238 -21.72 5.31 -0.72
CA TYR A 238 -20.97 4.50 -1.71
C TYR A 238 -20.20 5.37 -2.72
N LEU A 239 -20.66 6.60 -2.99
CA LEU A 239 -19.97 7.57 -3.84
C LEU A 239 -18.61 7.98 -3.28
N VAL A 240 -18.44 7.97 -1.95
CA VAL A 240 -17.14 8.23 -1.29
C VAL A 240 -16.13 7.17 -1.72
N HIS A 241 -16.54 5.90 -1.74
CA HIS A 241 -15.69 4.81 -2.18
C HIS A 241 -15.24 5.03 -3.64
N ARG A 242 -16.18 5.34 -4.55
CA ARG A 242 -15.86 5.63 -5.96
C ARG A 242 -14.95 6.84 -6.12
N ALA A 243 -15.23 7.92 -5.40
CA ALA A 243 -14.42 9.13 -5.43
C ALA A 243 -13.00 8.86 -4.89
N LEU A 244 -12.86 8.08 -3.82
CA LEU A 244 -11.56 7.69 -3.28
C LEU A 244 -10.73 6.91 -4.31
N LEU A 245 -11.36 5.98 -5.03
CA LEU A 245 -10.73 5.21 -6.11
C LEU A 245 -10.22 6.15 -7.21
N LEU A 246 -11.05 7.11 -7.64
CA LEU A 246 -10.79 7.96 -8.80
C LEU A 246 -9.93 9.20 -8.48
N HIS A 247 -9.91 9.63 -7.22
CA HIS A 247 -9.16 10.80 -6.75
C HIS A 247 -7.66 10.51 -6.58
N SER A 248 -7.26 9.25 -6.42
CA SER A 248 -5.85 8.87 -6.40
C SER A 248 -5.23 8.99 -7.80
N LYS A 249 -4.67 10.17 -8.12
CA LYS A 249 -3.93 10.42 -9.39
C LYS A 249 -2.80 9.42 -9.57
N THR A 250 -2.18 9.03 -8.46
CA THR A 250 -1.07 8.09 -8.42
C THR A 250 -1.51 6.71 -8.91
N LEU A 251 -2.66 6.19 -8.46
CA LEU A 251 -3.11 4.84 -8.82
C LEU A 251 -3.73 4.74 -10.23
N LEU A 252 -4.21 5.86 -10.78
CA LEU A 252 -4.78 5.91 -12.13
C LEU A 252 -3.77 6.26 -13.23
N SER A 253 -2.49 6.45 -12.91
CA SER A 253 -1.49 6.79 -13.93
C SER A 253 -1.26 5.63 -14.91
N ALA A 254 -0.91 5.97 -16.15
CA ALA A 254 -0.65 4.99 -17.21
C ALA A 254 0.45 3.98 -16.83
N SER A 255 1.48 4.44 -16.11
CA SER A 255 2.59 3.60 -15.64
C SER A 255 2.11 2.53 -14.66
N TYR A 256 1.30 2.89 -13.66
CA TYR A 256 0.76 1.91 -12.71
C TYR A 256 -0.18 0.93 -13.42
N ARG A 257 -1.04 1.41 -14.34
CA ARG A 257 -1.91 0.52 -15.13
C ARG A 257 -1.13 -0.48 -15.97
N SER A 258 -0.03 -0.06 -16.59
CA SER A 258 0.85 -0.95 -17.36
C SER A 258 1.47 -2.01 -16.46
N ILE A 259 2.02 -1.62 -15.30
CA ILE A 259 2.63 -2.56 -14.34
C ILE A 259 1.56 -3.51 -13.77
N GLY A 260 0.36 -3.01 -13.49
CA GLY A 260 -0.76 -3.82 -13.01
C GLY A 260 -1.21 -4.84 -14.05
N SER A 261 -1.32 -4.46 -15.33
CA SER A 261 -1.65 -5.39 -16.41
C SER A 261 -0.57 -6.46 -16.59
N LEU A 262 0.71 -6.11 -16.46
CA LEU A 262 1.82 -7.09 -16.53
C LEU A 262 1.76 -8.13 -15.41
N ASN A 263 1.22 -7.74 -14.25
CA ASN A 263 1.06 -8.62 -13.09
C ASN A 263 -0.36 -9.21 -12.96
N ASN A 264 -1.25 -9.01 -13.94
CA ASN A 264 -2.67 -9.39 -13.88
C ASN A 264 -3.38 -8.89 -12.60
N ILE A 265 -3.06 -7.68 -12.16
CA ILE A 265 -3.68 -7.03 -11.00
C ILE A 265 -4.72 -6.01 -11.50
N ASP A 266 -5.98 -6.28 -11.20
CA ASP A 266 -7.05 -5.32 -11.42
C ASP A 266 -7.06 -4.25 -10.33
N PHE A 267 -7.12 -2.97 -10.75
CA PHE A 267 -7.22 -1.82 -9.86
C PHE A 267 -8.62 -1.69 -9.24
N GLN A 268 -8.95 -2.61 -8.35
CA GLN A 268 -10.21 -2.66 -7.61
C GLN A 268 -10.11 -1.88 -6.29
N PHE A 269 -11.26 -1.58 -5.68
CA PHE A 269 -11.30 -0.93 -4.36
C PHE A 269 -10.44 -1.61 -3.31
N ARG A 270 -10.55 -2.95 -3.25
CA ARG A 270 -9.87 -3.75 -2.23
C ARG A 270 -8.36 -3.54 -2.29
N PHE A 271 -7.80 -3.36 -3.49
CA PHE A 271 -6.40 -3.02 -3.67
C PHE A 271 -6.10 -1.61 -3.15
N VAL A 272 -6.90 -0.62 -3.51
CA VAL A 272 -6.71 0.78 -3.07
C VAL A 272 -6.84 0.92 -1.56
N LEU A 273 -7.81 0.26 -0.94
CA LEU A 273 -7.97 0.23 0.51
C LEU A 273 -6.76 -0.42 1.19
N LYS A 274 -6.26 -1.54 0.64
CA LYS A 274 -5.02 -2.17 1.13
C LYS A 274 -3.80 -1.26 0.99
N VAL A 275 -3.67 -0.51 -0.11
CA VAL A 275 -2.58 0.46 -0.30
C VAL A 275 -2.69 1.57 0.74
N LEU A 276 -3.87 2.18 0.89
CA LEU A 276 -4.10 3.28 1.82
C LEU A 276 -3.84 2.87 3.28
N MET A 277 -4.33 1.70 3.68
CA MET A 277 -4.08 1.11 5.00
C MET A 277 -2.60 0.77 5.23
N ASN A 278 -1.84 0.43 4.20
CA ASN A 278 -0.41 0.14 4.36
C ASN A 278 0.46 1.38 4.36
N THR A 279 0.10 2.43 3.61
CA THR A 279 0.88 3.68 3.52
C THR A 279 0.62 4.60 4.71
N HIS A 280 -0.64 4.82 5.10
CA HIS A 280 -1.01 5.71 6.20
C HIS A 280 -2.09 5.09 7.11
N PRO A 281 -1.78 3.99 7.82
CA PRO A 281 -2.78 3.22 8.57
C PRO A 281 -3.55 4.06 9.60
N GLY A 282 -2.85 4.87 10.41
CA GLY A 282 -3.47 5.63 11.49
C GLY A 282 -4.46 6.70 10.99
N ARG A 283 -4.07 7.48 9.98
CA ARG A 283 -4.96 8.52 9.41
C ARG A 283 -6.20 7.91 8.76
N THR A 284 -6.01 6.81 8.04
CA THR A 284 -7.11 6.12 7.34
C THR A 284 -8.11 5.52 8.32
N LEU A 285 -7.60 4.83 9.34
CA LEU A 285 -8.43 4.21 10.37
C LEU A 285 -9.18 5.27 11.19
N LEU A 286 -8.50 6.35 11.59
CA LEU A 286 -9.13 7.45 12.33
C LEU A 286 -10.28 8.09 11.53
N ALA A 287 -10.03 8.40 10.25
CA ALA A 287 -11.07 8.96 9.38
C ALA A 287 -12.26 8.00 9.24
N PHE A 288 -12.00 6.70 9.08
CA PHE A 288 -13.06 5.69 9.00
C PHE A 288 -13.90 5.62 10.28
N ILE A 289 -13.26 5.59 11.46
CA ILE A 289 -13.94 5.54 12.76
C ILE A 289 -14.83 6.78 12.96
N ILE A 290 -14.30 7.98 12.71
CA ILE A 290 -15.06 9.22 12.88
C ILE A 290 -16.26 9.26 11.93
N CYS A 291 -16.07 8.94 10.65
CA CYS A 291 -17.18 8.88 9.69
C CYS A 291 -18.22 7.82 10.09
N PHE A 292 -17.78 6.66 10.56
CA PHE A 292 -18.68 5.60 11.02
C PHE A 292 -19.47 6.01 12.26
N TRP A 293 -18.84 6.64 13.25
CA TRP A 293 -19.52 7.13 14.46
C TRP A 293 -20.58 8.17 14.13
N LEU A 294 -20.26 9.17 13.30
CA LEU A 294 -21.22 10.20 12.91
C LEU A 294 -22.42 9.61 12.15
N THR A 295 -22.16 8.68 11.23
CA THR A 295 -23.23 8.05 10.44
C THR A 295 -24.09 7.11 11.28
N ALA A 296 -23.49 6.27 12.14
CA ALA A 296 -24.23 5.35 13.00
C ALA A 296 -25.01 6.09 14.12
N SER A 297 -24.44 7.16 14.69
CA SER A 297 -25.12 8.01 15.68
C SER A 297 -26.37 8.67 15.10
N TRP A 298 -26.24 9.23 13.91
CA TRP A 298 -27.38 9.83 13.23
C TRP A 298 -28.44 8.79 12.84
N LEU A 299 -28.01 7.61 12.37
CA LEU A 299 -28.91 6.50 12.04
C LEU A 299 -29.69 5.99 13.25
N LEU A 300 -29.02 5.87 14.39
CA LEU A 300 -29.63 5.45 15.64
C LEU A 300 -30.63 6.51 16.15
N THR A 301 -30.27 7.79 16.03
CA THR A 301 -31.17 8.91 16.34
C THR A 301 -32.46 8.83 15.52
N LEU A 302 -32.36 8.53 14.23
CA LEU A 302 -33.56 8.34 13.39
C LEU A 302 -34.43 7.17 13.83
N CYS A 303 -33.83 6.02 14.15
CA CYS A 303 -34.58 4.85 14.58
C CYS A 303 -35.35 5.16 15.88
N GLU A 304 -34.69 5.75 16.88
CA GLU A 304 -35.26 5.94 18.22
C GLU A 304 -36.22 7.14 18.32
N ARG A 305 -36.15 8.13 17.42
CA ARG A 305 -37.11 9.24 17.34
C ARG A 305 -38.56 8.81 17.08
N GLN A 306 -38.79 7.57 16.67
CA GLN A 306 -40.14 7.00 16.51
C GLN A 306 -40.75 6.51 17.81
N SER A 307 -39.94 6.28 18.84
CA SER A 307 -40.41 5.82 20.14
C SER A 307 -40.61 7.02 21.07
N GLU A 308 -41.65 7.01 21.90
CA GLU A 308 -41.89 8.07 22.93
C GLU A 308 -40.83 8.08 24.05
N ALA A 309 -39.74 7.32 23.91
CA ALA A 309 -38.70 7.19 24.91
C ALA A 309 -37.74 8.40 24.84
N SER A 310 -37.22 8.81 26.01
CA SER A 310 -36.27 9.92 26.18
C SER A 310 -34.93 9.76 25.44
N VAL A 311 -34.68 8.60 24.82
CA VAL A 311 -33.46 8.25 24.07
C VAL A 311 -33.58 8.74 22.61
N GLY A 312 -33.70 10.06 22.41
CA GLY A 312 -33.97 10.65 21.07
C GLY A 312 -33.00 11.76 20.64
N ARG A 313 -32.11 12.20 21.53
CA ARG A 313 -31.15 13.28 21.25
C ARG A 313 -29.89 12.74 20.59
N MET A 314 -29.28 13.55 19.73
CA MET A 314 -28.02 13.21 19.06
C MET A 314 -26.89 12.95 20.06
N GLU A 315 -26.87 13.68 21.18
CA GLU A 315 -25.86 13.56 22.23
C GLU A 315 -25.87 12.15 22.87
N ASP A 316 -27.06 11.66 23.24
CA ASP A 316 -27.26 10.36 23.87
C ASP A 316 -26.91 9.20 22.94
N THR A 317 -27.28 9.31 21.67
CA THR A 317 -26.95 8.29 20.66
C THR A 317 -25.48 8.31 20.27
N MET A 318 -24.83 9.48 20.26
CA MET A 318 -23.40 9.59 20.01
C MET A 318 -22.59 8.92 21.12
N TRP A 319 -22.99 9.13 22.38
CA TRP A 319 -22.45 8.43 23.54
C TRP A 319 -22.66 6.91 23.41
N LEU A 320 -23.89 6.48 23.15
CA LEU A 320 -24.25 5.06 23.03
C LEU A 320 -23.46 4.37 21.91
N ILE A 321 -23.32 4.98 20.73
CA ILE A 321 -22.56 4.41 19.61
C ILE A 321 -21.07 4.30 19.94
N ALA A 322 -20.47 5.30 20.60
CA ALA A 322 -19.06 5.24 20.98
C ALA A 322 -18.79 4.08 21.98
N ILE A 323 -19.63 3.95 23.01
CA ILE A 323 -19.53 2.89 24.03
C ILE A 323 -19.81 1.50 23.44
N THR A 324 -20.76 1.40 22.51
CA THR A 324 -21.08 0.16 21.80
C THR A 324 -19.96 -0.26 20.85
N PHE A 325 -19.39 0.69 20.10
CA PHE A 325 -18.29 0.45 19.18
C PHE A 325 -17.01 -0.03 19.91
N LEU A 326 -16.74 0.55 21.08
CA LEU A 326 -15.65 0.12 21.96
C LEU A 326 -15.96 -1.15 22.75
N THR A 327 -17.15 -1.73 22.57
CA THR A 327 -17.60 -2.95 23.26
C THR A 327 -17.59 -2.85 24.79
N ILE A 328 -17.79 -1.64 25.34
CA ILE A 328 -17.85 -1.39 26.79
C ILE A 328 -19.25 -1.73 27.32
N GLY A 329 -20.29 -1.12 26.72
CA GLY A 329 -21.70 -1.42 27.03
C GLY A 329 -22.13 -1.18 28.47
N TYR A 330 -22.07 0.07 28.95
CA TYR A 330 -22.50 0.42 30.33
C TYR A 330 -23.96 0.08 30.63
N GLY A 331 -24.85 0.19 29.64
CA GLY A 331 -26.27 -0.14 29.78
C GLY A 331 -27.12 0.95 30.42
N ASP A 332 -26.56 2.15 30.59
CA ASP A 332 -27.24 3.38 31.01
C ASP A 332 -28.29 3.84 30.00
N ILE A 333 -27.96 3.73 28.71
CA ILE A 333 -28.85 4.04 27.59
C ILE A 333 -28.92 2.83 26.66
N THR A 334 -30.12 2.40 26.28
CA THR A 334 -30.31 1.23 25.41
C THR A 334 -31.38 1.49 24.33
N PRO A 335 -31.17 1.01 23.09
CA PRO A 335 -32.14 1.20 22.02
C PRO A 335 -33.39 0.36 22.28
N GLN A 336 -34.56 0.99 22.19
CA GLN A 336 -35.83 0.30 22.39
C GLN A 336 -36.36 -0.27 21.07
N THR A 337 -36.12 0.44 19.97
CA THR A 337 -36.63 0.04 18.65
C THR A 337 -35.88 -1.14 18.05
N THR A 338 -36.56 -1.98 17.27
CA THR A 338 -35.93 -3.10 16.55
C THR A 338 -34.88 -2.58 15.56
N CYS A 339 -35.17 -1.47 14.89
CA CYS A 339 -34.26 -0.74 14.02
C CYS A 339 -32.96 -0.34 14.74
N GLY A 340 -33.08 0.32 15.91
CA GLY A 340 -31.95 0.77 16.71
C GLY A 340 -31.10 -0.41 17.22
N LYS A 341 -31.75 -1.51 17.64
CA LYS A 341 -31.05 -2.75 18.02
C LYS A 341 -30.20 -3.30 16.89
N THR A 342 -30.71 -3.30 15.65
CA THR A 342 -29.93 -3.72 14.47
C THR A 342 -28.73 -2.80 14.22
N VAL A 343 -28.90 -1.48 14.34
CA VAL A 343 -27.79 -0.51 14.18
C VAL A 343 -26.71 -0.73 15.25
N CYS A 344 -27.09 -0.94 16.51
CA CYS A 344 -26.15 -1.24 17.60
C CYS A 344 -25.41 -2.57 17.38
N LEU A 345 -26.10 -3.62 16.92
CA LEU A 345 -25.47 -4.90 16.58
C LEU A 345 -24.40 -4.73 15.50
N LEU A 346 -24.74 -4.04 14.39
CA LEU A 346 -23.80 -3.76 13.31
C LEU A 346 -22.62 -2.91 13.78
N THR A 347 -22.87 -1.94 14.67
CA THR A 347 -21.85 -1.11 15.31
C THR A 347 -20.87 -1.93 16.13
N GLY A 348 -21.35 -2.88 16.92
CA GLY A 348 -20.49 -3.80 17.69
C GLY A 348 -19.61 -4.67 16.80
N VAL A 349 -20.19 -5.29 15.75
CA VAL A 349 -19.43 -6.12 14.79
C VAL A 349 -18.34 -5.29 14.09
N MET A 350 -18.68 -4.09 13.63
CA MET A 350 -17.71 -3.17 13.01
C MET A 350 -16.63 -2.71 14.00
N GLY A 351 -16.99 -2.48 15.26
CA GLY A 351 -16.07 -2.14 16.34
C GLY A 351 -15.00 -3.21 16.55
N VAL A 352 -15.41 -4.48 16.69
CA VAL A 352 -14.49 -5.62 16.83
C VAL A 352 -13.58 -5.76 15.61
N GLY A 353 -14.10 -5.55 14.40
CA GLY A 353 -13.28 -5.55 13.19
C GLY A 353 -12.22 -4.43 13.18
N CYS A 354 -12.60 -3.23 13.64
CA CYS A 354 -11.68 -2.09 13.72
C CYS A 354 -10.62 -2.26 14.80
N THR A 355 -10.96 -2.82 15.98
CA THR A 355 -9.98 -3.09 17.04
C THR A 355 -8.97 -4.14 16.60
N ALA A 356 -9.40 -5.21 15.92
CA ALA A 356 -8.49 -6.21 15.33
C ALA A 356 -7.53 -5.59 14.32
N MET A 357 -8.03 -4.71 13.44
CA MET A 357 -7.22 -3.98 12.47
C MET A 357 -6.22 -3.04 13.16
N LEU A 358 -6.64 -2.32 14.21
CA LEU A 358 -5.78 -1.45 15.00
C LEU A 358 -4.63 -2.24 15.63
N VAL A 359 -4.91 -3.41 16.23
CA VAL A 359 -3.88 -4.29 16.81
C VAL A 359 -2.87 -4.73 15.75
N ALA A 360 -3.33 -5.12 14.56
CA ALA A 360 -2.44 -5.50 13.46
C ALA A 360 -1.53 -4.34 13.01
N VAL A 361 -2.09 -3.13 12.93
CA VAL A 361 -1.33 -1.91 12.59
C VAL A 361 -0.31 -1.60 13.68
N VAL A 362 -0.69 -1.63 14.95
CA VAL A 362 0.21 -1.34 16.06
C VAL A 362 1.34 -2.37 16.12
N ALA A 363 1.03 -3.65 15.98
CA ALA A 363 2.03 -4.72 15.93
C ALA A 363 3.05 -4.53 14.79
N LYS A 364 2.57 -4.12 13.60
CA LYS A 364 3.45 -3.82 12.45
C LYS A 364 4.36 -2.62 12.72
N ASN A 365 3.83 -1.54 13.30
CA ASN A 365 4.63 -0.33 13.60
C ASN A 365 5.60 -0.53 14.77
N LEU A 366 5.27 -1.39 15.74
CA LEU A 366 6.18 -1.78 16.82
C LEU A 366 7.23 -2.80 16.37
N SER A 367 7.06 -3.42 15.20
CA SER A 367 8.06 -4.33 14.66
C SER A 367 9.29 -3.54 14.22
N LEU A 368 10.44 -3.87 14.83
CA LEU A 368 11.71 -3.23 14.51
C LEU A 368 12.05 -3.39 13.03
N SER A 369 12.56 -2.33 12.42
CA SER A 369 13.06 -2.37 11.04
C SER A 369 14.23 -3.35 10.90
N LYS A 370 14.56 -3.79 9.68
CA LYS A 370 15.71 -4.69 9.46
C LYS A 370 17.02 -4.08 9.98
N ALA A 371 17.21 -2.76 9.79
CA ALA A 371 18.38 -2.05 10.27
C ALA A 371 18.39 -1.93 11.81
N GLU A 372 17.26 -1.58 12.42
CA GLU A 372 17.14 -1.50 13.88
C GLU A 372 17.35 -2.87 14.54
N LYS A 373 16.82 -3.94 13.95
CA LYS A 373 17.08 -5.32 14.38
C LYS A 373 18.56 -5.65 14.33
N HIS A 374 19.25 -5.26 13.25
CA HIS A 374 20.69 -5.49 13.13
C HIS A 374 21.48 -4.74 14.21
N VAL A 375 21.15 -3.46 14.46
CA VAL A 375 21.77 -2.67 15.54
C VAL A 375 21.47 -3.26 16.92
N HIS A 376 20.22 -3.67 17.18
CA HIS A 376 19.82 -4.33 18.42
C HIS A 376 20.55 -5.65 18.63
N GLN A 377 20.68 -6.46 17.58
CA GLN A 377 21.43 -7.71 17.60
C GLN A 377 22.90 -7.46 17.95
N PHE A 378 23.55 -6.50 17.28
CA PHE A 378 24.93 -6.12 17.56
C PHE A 378 25.13 -5.65 19.00
N MET A 379 24.23 -4.80 19.50
CA MET A 379 24.24 -4.34 20.89
C MET A 379 24.11 -5.52 21.88
N MET A 380 23.23 -6.48 21.60
CA MET A 380 23.07 -7.68 22.41
C MET A 380 24.32 -8.55 22.39
N ASP A 381 24.97 -8.71 21.24
CA ASP A 381 26.21 -9.49 21.11
C ASP A 381 27.37 -8.88 21.92
N ILE A 382 27.51 -7.55 21.91
CA ILE A 382 28.49 -6.85 22.77
C ILE A 382 28.18 -7.11 24.25
N LYS A 383 26.91 -6.95 24.66
CA LYS A 383 26.49 -7.15 26.05
C LYS A 383 26.75 -8.58 26.53
N HIS A 384 26.47 -9.56 25.68
CA HIS A 384 26.73 -10.97 25.98
C HIS A 384 28.22 -11.29 26.07
N THR A 385 29.03 -10.75 25.16
CA THR A 385 30.49 -10.91 25.18
C THR A 385 31.09 -10.33 26.47
N LYS A 386 30.63 -9.15 26.91
CA LYS A 386 31.05 -8.55 28.20
C LYS A 386 30.70 -9.45 29.39
N LYS A 387 29.48 -10.00 29.43
CA LYS A 387 29.05 -10.92 30.48
C LYS A 387 29.89 -12.19 30.54
N ILE A 388 30.27 -12.74 29.40
CA ILE A 388 31.11 -13.95 29.35
C ILE A 388 32.52 -13.66 29.83
N ARG A 389 33.11 -12.53 29.44
CA ARG A 389 34.42 -12.10 29.95
C ARG A 389 34.41 -11.92 31.47
N SER A 390 33.37 -11.26 32.01
CA SER A 390 33.21 -11.09 33.46
C SER A 390 32.98 -12.42 34.18
N ALA A 391 32.12 -13.30 33.66
CA ALA A 391 31.89 -14.62 34.25
C ALA A 391 33.14 -15.51 34.20
N ALA A 392 33.92 -15.46 33.12
CA ALA A 392 35.20 -16.15 33.02
C ALA A 392 36.20 -15.63 34.06
N ALA A 393 36.30 -14.31 34.23
CA ALA A 393 37.15 -13.71 35.26
C ALA A 393 36.75 -14.17 36.67
N ASN A 394 35.45 -14.29 36.96
CA ASN A 394 34.98 -14.82 38.24
C ASN A 394 35.33 -16.30 38.44
N VAL A 395 35.21 -17.13 37.39
CA VAL A 395 35.64 -18.55 37.45
C VAL A 395 37.13 -18.64 37.75
N LEU A 396 37.96 -17.84 37.09
CA LEU A 396 39.40 -17.80 37.33
C LEU A 396 39.72 -17.33 38.76
N ARG A 397 39.04 -16.29 39.24
CA ARG A 397 39.17 -15.79 40.62
C ARG A 397 38.84 -16.85 41.66
N GLU A 398 37.68 -17.50 41.56
CA GLU A 398 37.26 -18.54 42.51
C GLU A 398 38.15 -19.79 42.42
N CYS A 399 38.62 -20.15 41.22
CA CYS A 399 39.57 -21.24 41.03
C CYS A 399 40.91 -20.96 41.71
N TRP A 400 41.41 -19.73 41.61
CA TRP A 400 42.65 -19.32 42.28
C TRP A 400 42.47 -19.26 43.80
N LEU A 401 41.35 -18.72 44.30
CA LEU A 401 41.04 -18.70 45.74
C LEU A 401 40.92 -20.11 46.33
N LEU A 402 40.33 -21.06 45.58
CA LEU A 402 40.27 -22.46 45.97
C LEU A 402 41.67 -23.09 46.06
N HIS A 403 42.55 -22.80 45.10
CA HIS A 403 43.93 -23.32 45.10
C HIS A 403 44.78 -22.73 46.23
N ARG A 404 44.57 -21.45 46.57
CA ARG A 404 45.28 -20.76 47.67
C ARG A 404 44.76 -21.12 49.06
N SER A 405 43.47 -21.45 49.18
CA SER A 405 42.88 -21.96 50.42
C SER A 405 43.58 -23.27 50.80
N GLY A 406 44.35 -23.25 51.88
CA GLY A 406 45.15 -24.40 52.32
C GLY A 406 44.30 -25.59 52.78
N ARG A 407 44.86 -26.45 53.65
CA ARG A 407 44.22 -27.69 54.17
C ARG A 407 42.94 -27.48 55.00
N ASP A 408 42.41 -26.27 55.09
CA ASP A 408 41.25 -25.96 55.93
C ASP A 408 39.92 -26.41 55.29
N ASN A 409 39.41 -27.53 55.78
CA ASN A 409 38.29 -28.27 55.18
C ASN A 409 36.95 -27.51 55.13
N ARG A 410 36.74 -26.49 55.97
CA ARG A 410 35.51 -25.68 55.97
C ARG A 410 35.54 -24.58 54.92
N GLU A 411 36.66 -23.87 54.79
CA GLU A 411 36.85 -22.82 53.78
C GLU A 411 36.92 -23.42 52.38
N ASN A 412 37.60 -24.56 52.23
CA ASN A 412 37.73 -25.26 50.95
C ASN A 412 36.35 -25.66 50.40
N ARG A 413 35.44 -26.15 51.26
CA ARG A 413 34.05 -26.48 50.88
C ARG A 413 33.25 -25.24 50.45
N ARG A 414 33.46 -24.07 51.06
CA ARG A 414 32.79 -22.82 50.68
C ARG A 414 33.29 -22.30 49.34
N ASN A 415 34.61 -22.29 49.14
CA ASN A 415 35.24 -21.86 47.89
C ASN A 415 34.88 -22.80 46.72
N GLN A 416 34.76 -24.11 46.97
CA GLN A 416 34.31 -25.07 45.96
C GLN A 416 32.86 -24.81 45.53
N ARG A 417 31.96 -24.48 46.46
CA ARG A 417 30.57 -24.11 46.13
C ARG A 417 30.52 -22.84 45.25
N ARG A 418 31.30 -21.81 45.62
CA ARG A 418 31.40 -20.55 44.84
C ARG A 418 31.97 -20.78 43.44
N LEU A 419 33.00 -21.63 43.31
CA LEU A 419 33.55 -22.02 42.01
C LEU A 419 32.52 -22.75 41.14
N LEU A 420 31.81 -23.74 41.71
CA LEU A 420 30.76 -24.46 40.97
C LEU A 420 29.63 -23.53 40.52
N GLU A 421 29.27 -22.56 41.35
CA GLU A 421 28.30 -21.52 40.99
C GLU A 421 28.81 -20.62 39.86
N ALA A 422 30.06 -20.13 39.93
CA ALA A 422 30.68 -19.35 38.87
C ALA A 422 30.75 -20.13 37.54
N ILE A 423 31.10 -21.43 37.59
CA ILE A 423 31.13 -22.31 36.41
C ILE A 423 29.72 -22.47 35.81
N ARG A 424 28.69 -22.63 36.65
CA ARG A 424 27.29 -22.71 36.18
C ARG A 424 26.88 -21.41 35.50
N VAL A 425 27.19 -20.25 36.08
CA VAL A 425 26.90 -18.93 35.49
C VAL A 425 27.61 -18.75 34.16
N PHE A 426 28.89 -19.10 34.08
CA PHE A 426 29.67 -19.05 32.83
C PHE A 426 29.09 -19.96 31.74
N ARG A 427 28.79 -21.23 32.08
CA ARG A 427 28.17 -22.19 31.14
C ARG A 427 26.82 -21.67 30.62
N LYS A 428 25.97 -21.15 31.51
CA LYS A 428 24.67 -20.57 31.14
C LYS A 428 24.84 -19.35 30.22
N ALA A 429 25.80 -18.47 30.50
CA ALA A 429 26.10 -17.32 29.65
C ALA A 429 26.60 -17.73 28.26
N ARG A 430 27.50 -18.70 28.19
CA ARG A 430 28.06 -19.23 26.93
C ARG A 430 27.00 -19.95 26.08
N LEU A 431 26.14 -20.77 26.69
CA LEU A 431 25.03 -21.41 26.00
C LEU A 431 24.05 -20.39 25.42
N LYS A 432 23.75 -19.31 26.17
CA LYS A 432 22.86 -18.24 25.69
C LYS A 432 23.46 -17.49 24.50
N GLN A 433 24.76 -17.20 24.50
CA GLN A 433 25.43 -16.58 23.35
C GLN A 433 25.39 -17.50 22.11
N ARG A 434 25.63 -18.81 22.29
CA ARG A 434 25.57 -19.77 21.17
C ARG A 434 24.20 -19.75 20.50
N LYS A 435 23.13 -19.86 21.28
CA LYS A 435 21.75 -19.79 20.77
C LYS A 435 21.50 -18.50 19.96
N LEU A 436 21.89 -17.34 20.47
CA LEU A 436 21.71 -16.07 19.77
C LEU A 436 22.49 -16.01 18.45
N ARG A 437 23.73 -16.50 18.45
CA ARG A 437 24.55 -16.56 17.24
C ARG A 437 23.98 -17.50 16.18
N ASP A 438 23.40 -18.61 16.61
CA ASP A 438 22.76 -19.57 15.70
C ASP A 438 21.52 -18.95 15.03
N HIS A 439 20.68 -18.20 15.77
CA HIS A 439 19.56 -17.43 15.20
C HIS A 439 20.03 -16.29 14.27
N ALA A 440 21.15 -15.64 14.60
CA ALA A 440 21.72 -14.60 13.75
C ALA A 440 22.26 -15.18 12.42
N ASN A 441 22.85 -16.37 12.45
CA ASN A 441 23.30 -17.05 11.23
C ASN A 441 22.12 -17.39 10.32
N GLU A 442 21.02 -17.93 10.87
CA GLU A 442 19.81 -18.26 10.10
C GLU A 442 19.25 -17.05 9.32
N MET A 443 19.27 -15.85 9.91
CA MET A 443 18.84 -14.61 9.23
C MET A 443 19.79 -14.13 8.12
N VAL A 444 21.06 -14.52 8.16
CA VAL A 444 22.12 -14.04 7.25
C VAL A 444 22.40 -15.05 6.12
N ASP A 445 21.90 -16.27 6.24
CA ASP A 445 22.17 -17.37 5.30
C ASP A 445 21.69 -17.07 3.87
N LEU A 446 20.58 -16.34 3.67
CA LEU A 446 20.12 -15.96 2.32
C LEU A 446 21.09 -14.99 1.63
N SER A 447 21.57 -13.97 2.35
CA SER A 447 22.57 -13.03 1.82
C SER A 447 23.92 -13.70 1.56
N LYS A 448 24.35 -14.60 2.44
CA LYS A 448 25.57 -15.39 2.23
C LYS A 448 25.44 -16.32 1.03
N LEU A 449 24.27 -16.92 0.82
CA LEU A 449 24.00 -17.78 -0.34
C LEU A 449 24.09 -16.98 -1.64
N GLN A 450 23.55 -15.75 -1.68
CA GLN A 450 23.67 -14.89 -2.85
C GLN A 450 25.14 -14.51 -3.14
N VAL A 451 25.93 -14.19 -2.10
CA VAL A 451 27.36 -13.90 -2.25
C VAL A 451 28.12 -15.14 -2.75
N MET A 452 27.90 -16.31 -2.14
CA MET A 452 28.50 -17.57 -2.59
C MET A 452 28.10 -17.90 -4.04
N MET A 453 26.86 -17.64 -4.44
CA MET A 453 26.40 -17.86 -5.81
C MET A 453 27.12 -16.95 -6.80
N CYS A 454 27.32 -15.67 -6.46
CA CYS A 454 28.09 -14.74 -7.28
C CYS A 454 29.56 -15.19 -7.42
N ASP A 455 30.19 -15.60 -6.32
CA ASP A 455 31.58 -16.08 -6.31
C ASP A 455 31.71 -17.36 -7.14
N LEU A 456 30.77 -18.30 -7.00
CA LEU A 456 30.73 -19.54 -7.79
C LEU A 456 30.54 -19.25 -9.28
N ASN A 457 29.65 -18.31 -9.64
CA ASN A 457 29.45 -17.92 -11.03
C ASN A 457 30.70 -17.24 -11.61
N GLY A 458 31.39 -16.41 -10.83
CA GLY A 458 32.68 -15.82 -11.20
C GLY A 458 33.75 -16.88 -11.44
N ASN A 459 33.85 -17.85 -10.55
CA ASN A 459 34.78 -18.98 -10.67
C ASN A 459 34.44 -19.89 -11.86
N TRP A 460 33.15 -20.12 -12.12
CA TRP A 460 32.70 -20.89 -13.28
C TRP A 460 33.06 -20.18 -14.58
N SER A 461 32.82 -18.87 -14.66
CA SER A 461 33.17 -18.05 -15.81
C SER A 461 34.67 -18.04 -16.08
N SER A 462 35.50 -17.91 -15.04
CA SER A 462 36.96 -17.95 -15.20
C SER A 462 37.46 -19.33 -15.63
N SER A 463 36.89 -20.40 -15.07
CA SER A 463 37.21 -21.78 -15.47
C SER A 463 36.77 -22.07 -16.90
N TYR A 464 35.60 -21.59 -17.31
CA TYR A 464 35.12 -21.69 -18.69
C TYR A 464 36.04 -20.97 -19.68
N LYS A 465 36.46 -19.73 -19.38
CA LYS A 465 37.43 -18.99 -20.21
C LYS A 465 38.78 -19.71 -20.30
N ALA A 466 39.26 -20.29 -19.20
CA ALA A 466 40.49 -21.06 -19.20
C ALA A 466 40.37 -22.35 -20.04
N LEU A 467 39.20 -23.00 -20.02
CA LEU A 467 38.91 -24.16 -20.85
C LEU A 467 38.87 -23.79 -22.33
N GLU A 468 38.20 -22.69 -22.68
CA GLU A 468 38.11 -22.16 -24.04
C GLU A 468 39.49 -21.82 -24.62
N GLN A 469 40.36 -21.19 -23.82
CA GLN A 469 41.77 -20.95 -24.20
C GLN A 469 42.54 -22.26 -24.46
N ARG A 470 42.32 -23.30 -23.64
CA ARG A 470 42.96 -24.60 -23.84
C ARG A 470 42.46 -25.27 -25.12
N ILE A 471 41.16 -25.23 -25.40
CA ILE A 471 40.56 -25.77 -26.62
C ILE A 471 41.14 -25.04 -27.84
N GLY A 472 41.16 -23.70 -27.84
CA GLY A 472 41.77 -22.92 -28.93
C GLY A 472 43.25 -23.23 -29.13
N SER A 473 44.02 -23.42 -28.05
CA SER A 473 45.42 -23.86 -28.15
C SER A 473 45.57 -25.26 -28.74
N MET A 474 44.59 -26.14 -28.50
CA MET A 474 44.58 -27.51 -29.00
C MET A 474 44.18 -27.56 -30.47
N GLU A 475 43.20 -26.74 -30.89
CA GLU A 475 42.84 -26.53 -32.29
C GLU A 475 44.04 -26.02 -33.09
N GLN A 476 44.75 -25.02 -32.58
CA GLN A 476 45.94 -24.48 -33.24
C GLN A 476 47.04 -25.56 -33.42
N LYS A 477 47.28 -26.39 -32.40
CA LYS A 477 48.23 -27.52 -32.49
C LYS A 477 47.77 -28.59 -33.48
N MET A 478 46.47 -28.85 -33.56
CA MET A 478 45.89 -29.81 -34.50
C MET A 478 46.04 -29.30 -35.94
N ASP A 479 45.85 -28.01 -36.19
CA ASP A 479 46.09 -27.38 -37.49
C ASP A 479 47.56 -27.43 -37.89
N GLU A 480 48.48 -27.24 -36.94
CA GLU A 480 49.93 -27.37 -37.18
C GLU A 480 50.31 -28.82 -37.55
N LEU A 481 49.76 -29.81 -36.83
CA LEU A 481 49.93 -31.22 -37.14
C LEU A 481 49.36 -31.58 -38.52
N SER A 482 48.16 -31.09 -38.85
CA SER A 482 47.53 -31.29 -40.16
C SER A 482 48.40 -30.70 -41.29
N ARG A 483 48.94 -29.49 -41.10
CA ARG A 483 49.88 -28.86 -42.04
C ARG A 483 51.19 -29.64 -42.18
N ALA A 484 51.74 -30.15 -41.07
CA ALA A 484 52.95 -30.98 -41.09
C ALA A 484 52.69 -32.31 -41.82
N PHE A 485 51.53 -32.94 -41.62
CA PHE A 485 51.13 -34.15 -42.31
C PHE A 485 50.96 -33.92 -43.82
N GLN A 486 50.32 -32.81 -44.23
CA GLN A 486 50.22 -32.45 -45.64
C GLN A 486 51.60 -32.21 -46.27
N LYS A 487 52.50 -31.50 -45.58
CA LYS A 487 53.87 -31.28 -46.08
C LYS A 487 54.64 -32.59 -46.22
N THR A 488 54.58 -33.47 -45.23
CA THR A 488 55.25 -34.79 -45.29
C THR A 488 54.65 -35.66 -46.40
N SER A 489 53.33 -35.70 -46.53
CA SER A 489 52.65 -36.37 -47.65
C SER A 489 53.09 -35.83 -49.02
N GLN A 490 53.22 -34.50 -49.16
CA GLN A 490 53.73 -33.89 -50.40
C GLN A 490 55.18 -34.27 -50.67
N LEU A 491 56.06 -34.25 -49.66
CA LEU A 491 57.45 -34.66 -49.81
C LEU A 491 57.59 -36.14 -50.20
N ILE A 492 56.80 -37.03 -49.59
CA ILE A 492 56.74 -38.46 -49.94
C ILE A 492 56.27 -38.62 -51.38
N SER A 493 55.22 -37.92 -51.80
CA SER A 493 54.74 -37.98 -53.18
C SER A 493 55.80 -37.55 -54.20
N ARG A 494 56.59 -36.51 -53.88
CA ARG A 494 57.71 -36.06 -54.72
C ARG A 494 58.85 -37.07 -54.76
N ALA A 495 59.20 -37.69 -53.63
CA ALA A 495 60.22 -38.73 -53.59
C ALA A 495 59.83 -39.98 -54.38
N VAL A 496 58.56 -40.40 -54.30
CA VAL A 496 58.01 -41.51 -55.09
C VAL A 496 58.03 -41.17 -56.58
N GLN A 497 57.65 -39.95 -56.97
CA GLN A 497 57.74 -39.50 -58.37
C GLN A 497 59.18 -39.45 -58.89
N HIS A 498 60.14 -38.97 -58.08
CA HIS A 498 61.56 -39.00 -58.44
C HIS A 498 62.06 -40.43 -58.67
N ARG A 499 61.73 -41.35 -57.74
CA ARG A 499 62.12 -42.76 -57.87
C ARG A 499 61.47 -43.45 -59.08
N ALA A 500 60.23 -43.10 -59.40
CA ALA A 500 59.56 -43.60 -60.61
C ALA A 500 60.19 -43.05 -61.89
N ARG A 501 60.68 -41.81 -61.88
CA ARG A 501 61.44 -41.21 -63.00
C ARG A 501 62.80 -41.87 -63.18
N ASP A 502 63.55 -42.10 -62.10
CA ASP A 502 64.87 -42.73 -62.16
C ASP A 502 64.77 -44.17 -62.69
N ASN A 503 63.70 -44.90 -62.34
CA ASN A 503 63.42 -46.25 -62.86
C ASN A 503 62.94 -46.28 -64.33
N SER A 504 62.62 -45.13 -64.95
CA SER A 504 62.23 -45.05 -66.37
C SER A 504 63.40 -44.69 -67.31
N VAL A 505 64.58 -44.44 -66.74
CA VAL A 505 65.82 -44.07 -67.47
C VAL A 505 66.87 -45.20 -67.44
N ALA A 506 66.58 -46.30 -66.73
CA ALA A 506 67.29 -47.58 -66.83
C ALA A 506 66.49 -48.54 -67.72
#